data_AF-A0A966PZT8-F1
#
_entry.id   AF-A0A966PZT8-F1
#
_cell.length_a   1.000
_cell.length_b   1.000
_cell.length_c   1.000
_cell.angle_alpha   90.00
_cell.angle_beta   90.00
_cell.angle_gamma   90.00
#
_symmetry.space_group_name_H-M   'P 1'
#
loop_
_entity.id
_entity.type
_entity.pdbx_description
1 polymer ?
#
loop_
_entity_poly.entity_id
_entity_poly.type
_entity_poly.pdbx_seq_one_letter_code
_entity_poly.pdbx_strand_id
1 'polypeptide(L)'
;MATKKGNRTSEEYNLAPVIPGNKKVWFLNKDLVRIVHYNRSNGIMSIYNINKDRLESCLISDFKNKRERAYTVGETADLVNRHKKYMPSLMKRGIIPFPTGSQKGGARGWQVRSYYSESQVKDIRDILATYHIGRPRKDNLITNDITPTKAELTRRMGDGILTYTKTEDGRFIPIWTESI
;
A
#
# COMPACT_ATOMS: atom_id res chain seq x y z
N MET A 1 -0.18 -13.95 -24.71
CA MET A 1 0.00 -12.48 -24.64
C MET A 1 1.38 -12.21 -24.05
N ALA A 2 2.23 -11.45 -24.73
CA ALA A 2 3.60 -11.22 -24.29
C ALA A 2 3.61 -10.37 -23.02
N THR A 3 4.12 -10.93 -21.91
CA THR A 3 4.35 -10.23 -20.65
C THR A 3 5.29 -9.05 -20.90
N LYS A 4 4.74 -7.83 -20.88
CA LYS A 4 5.55 -6.60 -20.88
C LYS A 4 6.39 -6.61 -19.60
N LYS A 5 7.69 -6.88 -19.77
CA LYS A 5 8.74 -6.97 -18.75
C LYS A 5 8.57 -5.86 -17.68
N GLY A 6 7.87 -6.16 -16.59
CA GLY A 6 7.78 -5.29 -15.40
C GLY A 6 6.41 -5.13 -14.74
N ASN A 7 5.29 -5.22 -15.47
CA ASN A 7 3.94 -5.08 -14.88
C ASN A 7 3.15 -6.38 -15.06
N ARG A 8 2.39 -6.78 -14.04
CA ARG A 8 1.56 -7.99 -14.06
C ARG A 8 0.29 -7.70 -14.87
N THR A 9 -0.25 -8.73 -15.54
CA THR A 9 -1.63 -8.66 -16.05
C THR A 9 -2.61 -8.56 -14.87
N SER A 10 -3.85 -8.12 -15.10
CA SER A 10 -4.87 -8.06 -14.02
C SER A 10 -5.08 -9.44 -13.39
N GLU A 11 -5.13 -10.51 -14.20
CA GLU A 11 -5.24 -11.89 -13.72
C GLU A 11 -4.06 -12.29 -12.82
N GLU A 12 -2.82 -12.04 -13.26
CA GLU A 12 -1.62 -12.33 -12.48
C GLU A 12 -1.57 -11.53 -11.17
N TYR A 13 -2.00 -10.26 -11.21
CA TYR A 13 -2.09 -9.41 -10.03
C TYR A 13 -3.11 -9.96 -9.01
N ASN A 14 -4.24 -10.46 -9.50
CA ASN A 14 -5.32 -11.02 -8.69
C ASN A 14 -5.01 -12.42 -8.16
N LEU A 15 -4.09 -13.15 -8.77
CA LEU A 15 -3.59 -14.42 -8.25
C LEU A 15 -2.42 -14.24 -7.28
N ALA A 16 -1.73 -13.10 -7.32
CA ALA A 16 -0.60 -12.81 -6.44
C ALA A 16 -1.01 -12.81 -4.94
N PRO A 17 -0.10 -13.22 -4.04
CA PRO A 17 -0.38 -13.34 -2.62
C PRO A 17 -0.66 -12.00 -1.95
N VAL A 18 -1.34 -12.01 -0.81
CA VAL A 18 -1.58 -10.81 0.00
C VAL A 18 -0.25 -10.26 0.54
N ILE A 19 -0.13 -8.94 0.58
CA ILE A 19 1.01 -8.23 1.17
C ILE A 19 0.55 -7.67 2.52
N PRO A 20 0.92 -8.30 3.66
CA PRO A 20 0.43 -7.90 4.98
C PRO A 20 1.09 -6.63 5.53
N GLY A 21 2.14 -6.12 4.87
CA GLY A 21 2.97 -5.02 5.36
C GLY A 21 3.95 -5.45 6.46
N ASN A 22 4.66 -4.49 7.02
CA ASN A 22 5.64 -4.73 8.07
C ASN A 22 4.97 -5.13 9.38
N LYS A 23 5.45 -6.20 10.01
CA LYS A 23 4.89 -6.72 11.28
C LYS A 23 5.40 -5.97 12.52
N LYS A 24 6.57 -5.32 12.43
CA LYS A 24 7.26 -4.68 13.56
C LYS A 24 7.09 -3.17 13.57
N VAL A 25 6.96 -2.56 12.40
CA VAL A 25 6.87 -1.11 12.21
C VAL A 25 5.46 -0.79 11.71
N TRP A 26 4.85 0.22 12.32
CA TRP A 26 3.48 0.65 12.07
C TRP A 26 3.46 2.17 11.92
N PHE A 27 2.41 2.70 11.32
CA PHE A 27 2.11 4.12 11.37
C PHE A 27 1.07 4.40 12.46
N LEU A 28 1.30 5.45 13.24
CA LEU A 28 0.34 5.96 14.21
C LEU A 28 0.30 7.48 14.08
N ASN A 29 -0.86 8.04 13.70
CA ASN A 29 -1.02 9.48 13.46
C ASN A 29 0.05 10.08 12.52
N LYS A 30 0.37 9.38 11.43
CA LYS A 30 1.42 9.72 10.42
C LYS A 30 2.88 9.57 10.87
N ASP A 31 3.15 9.21 12.12
CA ASP A 31 4.49 8.87 12.59
C ASP A 31 4.77 7.37 12.46
N LEU A 32 6.01 7.01 12.17
CA LEU A 32 6.49 5.62 12.26
C LEU A 32 6.78 5.25 13.70
N VAL A 33 6.17 4.16 14.13
CA VAL A 33 6.32 3.62 15.47
C VAL A 33 6.71 2.15 15.42
N ARG A 34 7.47 1.71 16.42
CA ARG A 34 7.83 0.31 16.65
C ARG A 34 7.30 -0.14 18.00
N ILE A 35 6.71 -1.33 18.04
CA ILE A 35 6.25 -1.93 19.28
C ILE A 35 7.47 -2.36 20.11
N VAL A 36 7.53 -1.92 21.37
CA VAL A 36 8.62 -2.27 22.31
C VAL A 36 8.13 -3.31 23.31
N HIS A 37 7.05 -3.00 24.01
CA HIS A 37 6.53 -3.87 25.06
C HIS A 37 5.00 -3.87 25.07
N TYR A 38 4.42 -5.05 25.36
CA TYR A 38 2.99 -5.28 25.37
C TYR A 38 2.58 -5.79 26.76
N ASN A 39 1.85 -4.96 27.51
CA ASN A 39 1.31 -5.34 28.81
C ASN A 39 -0.21 -5.57 28.69
N ARG A 40 -0.60 -6.84 28.59
CA ARG A 40 -2.01 -7.25 28.44
C ARG A 40 -2.84 -6.90 29.67
N SER A 41 -2.30 -7.11 30.87
CA SER A 41 -3.04 -6.96 32.14
C SER A 41 -3.49 -5.52 32.36
N ASN A 42 -2.62 -4.55 32.06
CA ASN A 42 -2.94 -3.13 32.22
C ASN A 42 -3.61 -2.52 31.00
N GLY A 43 -3.71 -3.25 29.87
CA GLY A 43 -4.26 -2.69 28.63
C GLY A 43 -3.34 -1.68 27.93
N ILE A 44 -2.08 -1.56 28.36
CA ILE A 44 -1.13 -0.54 27.89
C ILE A 44 -0.06 -1.18 27.01
N MET A 45 0.33 -0.46 25.96
CA MET A 45 1.44 -0.82 25.09
C MET A 45 2.46 0.31 25.05
N SER A 46 3.73 -0.05 25.20
CA SER A 46 4.85 0.87 25.03
C SER A 46 5.37 0.77 23.61
N ILE A 47 5.36 1.91 22.93
CA ILE A 47 5.81 2.08 21.54
C ILE A 47 6.97 3.06 21.51
N TYR A 48 7.88 2.85 20.57
CA TYR A 48 8.96 3.78 20.29
C TYR A 48 8.64 4.51 18.99
N ASN A 49 8.46 5.82 19.08
CA ASN A 49 8.25 6.69 17.93
C ASN A 49 9.61 6.99 17.29
N ILE A 50 9.82 6.46 16.09
CA ILE A 50 11.10 6.54 15.36
C ILE A 50 11.33 7.97 14.86
N ASN A 51 10.27 8.65 14.41
CA ASN A 51 10.36 10.01 13.90
C ASN A 51 10.70 11.01 15.02
N LYS A 52 10.09 10.84 16.19
CA LYS A 52 10.27 11.74 17.34
C LYS A 52 11.39 11.32 18.28
N ASP A 53 11.93 10.11 18.11
CA ASP A 53 12.99 9.55 18.94
C ASP A 53 12.64 9.52 20.44
N ARG A 54 11.44 8.99 20.74
CA ARG A 54 10.93 8.92 22.13
C ARG A 54 10.08 7.69 22.37
N LEU A 55 10.05 7.22 23.62
CA LEU A 55 9.14 6.17 24.06
C LEU A 55 7.79 6.80 24.43
N GLU A 56 6.71 6.25 23.92
CA GLU A 56 5.34 6.65 24.21
C GLU A 56 4.56 5.43 24.72
N SER A 57 3.61 5.67 25.63
CA SER A 57 2.69 4.65 26.12
C SER A 57 1.29 4.98 25.62
N CYS A 58 0.60 4.00 25.06
CA CYS A 58 -0.77 4.15 24.56
C CYS A 58 -1.63 2.95 24.97
N LEU A 59 -2.95 3.11 24.97
CA LEU A 59 -3.87 2.01 25.15
C LEU A 59 -3.82 1.04 23.96
N ILE A 60 -3.95 -0.26 24.22
CA ILE A 60 -3.91 -1.31 23.19
C ILE A 60 -5.06 -1.15 22.19
N SER A 61 -6.26 -0.80 22.68
CA SER A 61 -7.46 -0.57 21.87
C SER A 61 -7.23 0.57 20.88
N ASP A 62 -6.76 1.71 21.37
CA ASP A 62 -6.48 2.89 20.55
C ASP A 62 -5.44 2.59 19.48
N PHE A 63 -4.37 1.86 19.84
CA PHE A 63 -3.37 1.48 18.87
C PHE A 63 -3.94 0.56 17.80
N LYS A 64 -4.73 -0.46 18.15
CA LYS A 64 -5.31 -1.38 17.18
C LYS A 64 -6.23 -0.69 16.19
N ASN A 65 -6.99 0.30 16.65
CA ASN A 65 -7.97 1.02 15.83
C ASN A 65 -7.35 2.10 14.94
N LYS A 66 -6.31 2.79 15.42
CA LYS A 66 -5.71 3.95 14.72
C LYS A 66 -4.43 3.62 13.99
N ARG A 67 -3.83 2.44 14.20
CA ARG A 67 -2.61 2.06 13.50
C ARG A 67 -2.91 1.82 12.02
N GLU A 68 -1.97 2.23 11.19
CA GLU A 68 -1.94 1.88 9.77
C GLU A 68 -0.75 0.96 9.50
N ARG A 69 -0.93 0.03 8.55
CA ARG A 69 0.16 -0.85 8.10
C ARG A 69 1.25 -0.03 7.41
N ALA A 70 2.50 -0.40 7.65
CA ALA A 70 3.65 0.22 6.98
C ALA A 70 4.14 -0.66 5.83
N TYR A 71 4.14 -0.12 4.62
CA TYR A 71 4.60 -0.79 3.40
C TYR A 71 5.92 -0.20 2.94
N THR A 72 6.89 -1.03 2.63
CA THR A 72 8.13 -0.58 1.99
C THR A 72 7.84 -0.05 0.59
N VAL A 73 8.75 0.77 0.04
CA VAL A 73 8.62 1.28 -1.34
C VAL A 73 8.47 0.14 -2.37
N GLY A 74 9.12 -1.00 -2.14
CA GLY A 74 8.99 -2.18 -3.00
C GLY A 74 7.61 -2.81 -2.92
N GLU A 75 7.11 -3.04 -1.70
CA GLU A 75 5.75 -3.56 -1.47
C GLU A 75 4.68 -2.62 -2.02
N THR A 76 4.83 -1.31 -1.84
CA THR A 76 3.92 -0.32 -2.44
C THR A 76 3.94 -0.41 -3.95
N ALA A 77 5.11 -0.55 -4.58
CA ALA A 77 5.22 -0.72 -6.03
C ALA A 77 4.45 -1.97 -6.51
N ASP A 78 4.61 -3.08 -5.78
CA ASP A 78 3.88 -4.33 -6.04
C ASP A 78 2.36 -4.20 -5.83
N LEU A 79 1.93 -3.40 -4.85
CA LEU A 79 0.53 -3.11 -4.58
C LEU A 79 -0.09 -2.24 -5.67
N VAL A 80 0.62 -1.25 -6.21
CA VAL A 80 0.08 -0.38 -7.27
C VAL A 80 0.38 -0.90 -8.69
N ASN A 81 0.81 -2.15 -8.81
CA ASN A 81 1.20 -2.82 -10.06
C ASN A 81 2.19 -2.00 -10.91
N ARG A 82 3.21 -1.43 -10.25
CA ARG A 82 4.31 -0.71 -10.89
C ARG A 82 5.63 -1.38 -10.59
N HIS A 83 6.53 -1.38 -11.55
CA HIS A 83 7.88 -1.85 -11.31
C HIS A 83 8.66 -0.91 -10.36
N LYS A 84 9.30 -1.46 -9.33
CA LYS A 84 10.03 -0.74 -8.25
C LYS A 84 10.96 0.38 -8.74
N LYS A 85 11.60 0.20 -9.91
CA LYS A 85 12.54 1.18 -10.52
C LYS A 85 11.87 2.52 -10.85
N TYR A 86 10.57 2.54 -11.11
CA TYR A 86 9.85 3.77 -11.47
C TYR A 86 9.47 4.62 -10.26
N MET A 87 9.34 4.02 -9.07
CA MET A 87 8.93 4.73 -7.86
C MET A 87 9.81 5.96 -7.56
N PRO A 88 11.15 5.87 -7.56
CA PRO A 88 12.00 7.05 -7.32
C PRO A 88 11.81 8.15 -8.36
N SER A 89 11.54 7.80 -9.62
CA SER A 89 11.31 8.78 -10.68
C SER A 89 10.00 9.55 -10.47
N LEU A 90 8.93 8.83 -10.09
CA LEU A 90 7.64 9.44 -9.77
C LEU A 90 7.74 10.39 -8.57
N MET A 91 8.49 10.01 -7.54
CA MET A 91 8.73 10.86 -6.37
C MET A 91 9.53 12.12 -6.75
N LYS A 92 10.61 11.98 -7.53
CA LYS A 92 11.43 13.11 -7.98
C LYS A 92 10.65 14.11 -8.83
N ARG A 93 9.67 13.63 -9.60
CA ARG A 93 8.76 14.47 -10.40
C ARG A 93 7.65 15.12 -9.57
N GLY A 94 7.51 14.78 -8.28
CA GLY A 94 6.45 15.28 -7.41
C GLY A 94 5.07 14.69 -7.70
N ILE A 95 4.99 13.60 -8.48
CA ILE A 95 3.71 12.96 -8.80
C ILE A 95 3.16 12.22 -7.58
N ILE A 96 4.03 11.50 -6.90
CA ILE A 96 3.70 10.78 -5.67
C ILE A 96 4.48 11.38 -4.49
N PRO A 97 3.91 11.38 -3.28
CA PRO A 97 4.62 11.86 -2.10
C PRO A 97 5.85 10.99 -1.82
N PHE A 98 6.85 11.57 -1.16
CA PHE A 98 7.97 10.79 -0.65
C PHE A 98 7.53 9.89 0.52
N PRO A 99 8.13 8.70 0.67
CA PRO A 99 7.87 7.84 1.82
C PRO A 99 8.50 8.44 3.08
N THR A 100 8.01 8.03 4.25
CA THR A 100 8.60 8.42 5.53
C THR A 100 9.80 7.52 5.82
N GLY A 101 10.96 8.12 6.08
CA GLY A 101 12.17 7.37 6.44
C GLY A 101 12.15 6.90 7.90
N SER A 102 12.77 5.75 8.16
CA SER A 102 12.89 5.16 9.50
C SER A 102 14.02 5.80 10.31
N GLN A 103 14.05 7.13 10.38
CA GLN A 103 15.01 7.93 11.13
C GLN A 103 14.29 9.09 11.83
N LYS A 104 15.01 9.74 12.75
CA LYS A 104 14.58 10.97 13.40
C LYS A 104 14.18 12.01 12.35
N GLY A 105 13.03 12.65 12.57
CA GLY A 105 12.45 13.61 11.62
C GLY A 105 11.91 12.98 10.33
N GLY A 106 11.87 11.65 10.19
CA GLY A 106 11.44 10.98 8.97
C GLY A 106 12.43 11.11 7.81
N ALA A 107 13.68 11.46 8.11
CA ALA A 107 14.72 11.65 7.10
C ALA A 107 14.96 10.37 6.29
N ARG A 108 15.16 10.55 4.97
CA ARG A 108 15.51 9.48 4.04
C ARG A 108 17.02 9.50 3.81
N GLY A 109 17.64 8.34 3.63
CA GLY A 109 19.07 8.23 3.41
C GLY A 109 19.49 6.90 2.77
N TRP A 110 20.76 6.79 2.41
CA TRP A 110 21.34 5.53 1.95
C TRP A 110 21.21 4.47 3.06
N GLN A 111 20.80 3.26 2.70
CA GLN A 111 20.51 2.14 3.63
C GLN A 111 19.40 2.40 4.67
N VAL A 112 18.70 3.54 4.60
CA VAL A 112 17.57 3.84 5.47
C VAL A 112 16.29 3.29 4.84
N ARG A 113 15.65 2.33 5.52
CA ARG A 113 14.34 1.84 5.09
C ARG A 113 13.31 2.97 5.21
N SER A 114 12.48 3.10 4.18
CA SER A 114 11.39 4.07 4.13
C SER A 114 10.08 3.35 3.85
N TYR A 115 8.99 3.88 4.39
CA TYR A 115 7.68 3.27 4.35
C TYR A 115 6.61 4.25 3.90
N TYR A 116 5.56 3.72 3.28
CA TYR A 116 4.28 4.37 3.07
C TYR A 116 3.25 3.78 4.03
N SER A 117 2.35 4.63 4.52
CA SER A 117 1.20 4.15 5.27
C SER A 117 0.11 3.60 4.35
N GLU A 118 -0.83 2.82 4.88
CA GLU A 118 -1.95 2.28 4.13
C GLU A 118 -2.76 3.36 3.39
N SER A 119 -3.07 4.47 4.05
CA SER A 119 -3.77 5.61 3.43
C SER A 119 -2.96 6.20 2.28
N GLN A 120 -1.65 6.41 2.46
CA GLN A 120 -0.78 6.88 1.39
C GLN A 120 -0.73 5.93 0.19
N VAL A 121 -0.78 4.61 0.40
CA VAL A 121 -0.81 3.65 -0.72
C VAL A 121 -2.11 3.80 -1.52
N LYS A 122 -3.26 3.98 -0.86
CA LYS A 122 -4.55 4.22 -1.51
C LYS A 122 -4.52 5.54 -2.30
N ASP A 123 -3.98 6.60 -1.71
CA ASP A 123 -3.81 7.90 -2.38
C ASP A 123 -2.91 7.80 -3.62
N ILE A 124 -1.78 7.10 -3.51
CA ILE A 124 -0.86 6.87 -4.64
C ILE A 124 -1.58 6.13 -5.76
N ARG A 125 -2.38 5.11 -5.44
CA ARG A 125 -3.17 4.38 -6.43
C ARG A 125 -4.18 5.30 -7.11
N ASP A 126 -4.88 6.14 -6.36
CA ASP A 126 -5.87 7.09 -6.91
C ASP A 126 -5.20 8.13 -7.81
N ILE A 127 -4.05 8.69 -7.40
CA ILE A 127 -3.23 9.56 -8.24
C ILE A 127 -2.82 8.83 -9.52
N LEU A 128 -2.29 7.62 -9.43
CA LEU A 128 -1.82 6.88 -10.60
C LEU A 128 -2.97 6.51 -11.55
N ALA A 129 -4.19 6.30 -11.04
CA ALA A 129 -5.36 6.01 -11.85
C ALA A 129 -5.75 7.19 -12.74
N THR A 130 -5.47 8.44 -12.35
CA THR A 130 -5.75 9.63 -13.18
C THR A 130 -4.75 9.83 -14.32
N TYR A 131 -3.64 9.09 -14.35
CA TYR A 131 -2.64 9.23 -15.42
C TYR A 131 -2.98 8.39 -16.64
N HIS A 132 -2.95 9.03 -17.81
CA HIS A 132 -3.01 8.34 -19.09
C HIS A 132 -1.72 7.56 -19.36
N ILE A 133 -1.84 6.32 -19.82
CA ILE A 133 -0.71 5.48 -20.18
C ILE A 133 -0.51 5.52 -21.70
N GLY A 134 0.63 6.07 -22.15
CA GLY A 134 0.96 6.18 -23.57
C GLY A 134 0.74 7.58 -24.12
N ARG A 135 0.46 7.68 -25.43
CA ARG A 135 0.21 8.97 -26.11
C ARG A 135 -1.20 9.45 -25.73
N PRO A 136 -1.34 10.65 -25.11
CA PRO A 136 -2.65 11.20 -24.79
C PRO A 136 -3.58 11.23 -26.01
N ARG A 137 -4.83 10.84 -25.79
CA ARG A 137 -5.86 10.87 -26.83
C ARG A 137 -6.33 12.30 -27.08
N LYS A 138 -6.85 12.55 -28.29
CA LYS A 138 -7.38 13.86 -28.70
C LYS A 138 -8.62 14.28 -27.89
N ASP A 139 -9.36 13.31 -27.36
CA ASP A 139 -10.58 13.51 -26.55
C ASP A 139 -10.31 13.75 -25.06
N ASN A 140 -9.05 13.79 -24.63
CA ASN A 140 -8.62 13.93 -23.23
C ASN A 140 -9.14 12.85 -22.26
N LEU A 141 -9.69 11.75 -22.77
CA LEU A 141 -10.12 10.64 -21.93
C LEU A 141 -8.90 9.83 -21.47
N ILE A 142 -8.92 9.46 -20.19
CA ILE A 142 -7.82 8.71 -19.57
C ILE A 142 -7.98 7.23 -19.91
N THR A 143 -6.90 6.60 -20.38
CA THR A 143 -6.83 5.16 -20.59
C THR A 143 -5.73 4.62 -19.69
N ASN A 144 -6.12 3.86 -18.68
CA ASN A 144 -5.23 3.21 -17.73
C ASN A 144 -5.79 1.85 -17.37
N ASP A 145 -5.18 0.81 -17.92
CA ASP A 145 -5.51 -0.60 -17.75
C ASP A 145 -4.53 -1.34 -16.82
N ILE A 146 -3.50 -0.63 -16.31
CA ILE A 146 -2.43 -1.25 -15.52
C ILE A 146 -2.63 -1.01 -14.02
N THR A 147 -3.13 0.15 -13.63
CA THR A 147 -3.35 0.51 -12.22
C THR A 147 -4.52 -0.30 -11.67
N PRO A 148 -4.36 -0.99 -10.52
CA PRO A 148 -5.40 -1.86 -9.97
C PRO A 148 -6.64 -1.09 -9.51
N THR A 149 -7.78 -1.78 -9.50
CA THR A 149 -9.03 -1.24 -8.94
C THR A 149 -8.93 -1.04 -7.42
N LYS A 150 -9.89 -0.32 -6.80
CA LYS A 150 -9.89 -0.11 -5.34
C LYS A 150 -10.09 -1.44 -4.61
N ALA A 151 -11.02 -2.25 -5.13
CA ALA A 151 -11.29 -3.58 -4.61
C ALA A 151 -10.08 -4.54 -4.77
N GLU A 152 -9.42 -4.53 -5.93
CA GLU A 152 -8.21 -5.33 -6.17
C GLU A 152 -7.09 -4.97 -5.19
N LEU A 153 -6.87 -3.67 -4.94
CA LEU A 153 -5.90 -3.18 -3.97
C LEU A 153 -6.25 -3.61 -2.55
N THR A 154 -7.50 -3.39 -2.10
CA THR A 154 -7.96 -3.77 -0.75
C THR A 154 -7.82 -5.26 -0.49
N ARG A 155 -8.11 -6.10 -1.49
CA ARG A 155 -7.87 -7.55 -1.45
C ARG A 155 -6.38 -7.87 -1.31
N ARG A 156 -5.52 -7.22 -2.10
CA ARG A 156 -4.05 -7.43 -2.03
C ARG A 156 -3.43 -6.93 -0.74
N MET A 157 -4.04 -5.97 -0.06
CA MET A 157 -3.64 -5.52 1.27
C MET A 157 -4.09 -6.48 2.38
N GLY A 158 -5.13 -7.28 2.14
CA GLY A 158 -5.59 -8.36 3.02
C GLY A 158 -6.91 -8.09 3.73
N ASP A 159 -7.60 -7.01 3.39
CA ASP A 159 -8.87 -6.61 4.02
C ASP A 159 -10.09 -7.00 3.17
N GLY A 160 -9.88 -7.34 1.89
CA GLY A 160 -10.93 -7.78 0.97
C GLY A 160 -10.96 -9.29 0.76
N ILE A 161 -12.17 -9.85 0.68
CA ILE A 161 -12.42 -11.24 0.27
C ILE A 161 -12.62 -11.26 -1.25
N LEU A 162 -11.97 -12.19 -1.94
CA LEU A 162 -12.18 -12.40 -3.37
C LEU A 162 -13.36 -13.35 -3.56
N THR A 163 -14.49 -12.83 -4.02
CA THR A 163 -15.67 -13.63 -4.32
C THR A 163 -15.62 -14.09 -5.78
N TYR A 164 -15.88 -15.37 -6.02
CA TYR A 164 -15.94 -15.94 -7.37
C TYR A 164 -17.38 -16.34 -7.70
N THR A 165 -17.84 -16.02 -8.90
CA THR A 165 -19.07 -16.57 -9.47
C THR A 165 -18.71 -17.69 -10.43
N LYS A 166 -19.36 -18.85 -10.26
CA LYS A 166 -19.26 -19.96 -11.20
C LYS A 166 -20.23 -19.72 -12.36
N THR A 167 -19.72 -19.62 -13.57
CA THR A 167 -20.53 -19.52 -14.79
C THR A 167 -21.15 -20.88 -15.14
N GLU A 168 -22.19 -20.91 -15.97
CA GLU A 168 -22.82 -22.16 -16.44
C GLU A 168 -21.81 -23.11 -17.12
N ASP A 169 -20.81 -22.56 -17.79
CA ASP A 169 -19.67 -23.28 -18.38
C ASP A 169 -18.65 -23.82 -17.35
N GLY A 170 -18.92 -23.67 -16.04
CA GLY A 170 -18.06 -24.15 -14.96
C GLY A 170 -16.80 -23.31 -14.69
N ARG A 171 -16.61 -22.19 -15.39
CA ARG A 171 -15.51 -21.24 -15.16
C ARG A 171 -15.77 -20.39 -13.91
N PHE A 172 -14.72 -20.07 -13.16
CA PHE A 172 -14.81 -19.17 -12.00
C PHE A 172 -14.33 -17.79 -12.40
N ILE A 173 -15.19 -16.79 -12.27
CA ILE A 173 -14.89 -15.39 -12.60
C ILE A 173 -14.91 -14.59 -11.29
N PRO A 174 -13.84 -13.84 -10.95
CA PRO A 174 -13.85 -12.99 -9.78
C PRO A 174 -14.85 -11.85 -9.96
N ILE A 175 -15.75 -11.67 -8.99
CA ILE A 175 -16.68 -10.55 -8.94
C ILE A 175 -16.13 -9.44 -8.05
N TRP A 176 -16.00 -8.25 -8.62
CA TRP A 176 -15.59 -7.03 -7.95
C TRP A 176 -16.80 -6.11 -7.78
N THR A 177 -17.80 -6.55 -7.01
CA THR A 177 -18.94 -5.69 -6.66
C THR A 177 -18.70 -5.08 -5.29
N GLU A 178 -18.38 -3.79 -5.26
CA GLU A 178 -18.62 -2.96 -4.07
C GLU A 178 -20.14 -2.80 -3.97
N SER A 179 -20.78 -3.46 -3.00
CA SER A 179 -22.12 -3.05 -2.60
C SER A 179 -22.01 -1.61 -2.08
N ILE A 180 -22.68 -0.68 -2.75
CA ILE A 180 -22.89 0.70 -2.28
C ILE A 180 -23.68 0.67 -0.97
#